data_AF-A0A2K3MFX8-F1
#
_entry.id   AF-A0A2K3MFX8-F1
#
_cell.length_a   1.000
_cell.length_b   1.000
_cell.length_c   1.000
_cell.angle_alpha   90.00
_cell.angle_beta   90.00
_cell.angle_gamma   90.00
#
_symmetry.space_group_name_H-M   'P 1'
#
loop_
_entity.id
_entity.type
_entity.pdbx_description
1 polymer ?
#
loop_
_entity_poly.entity_id
_entity_poly.type
_entity_poly.pdbx_seq_one_letter_code
_entity_poly.pdbx_strand_id
1 'polypeptide(L)' 'MSGNNECQGKESWPELVGVEGKVAAATIEKENPSVNAIIVLEGTGVTK' A
#
# COMPACT_ATOMS: atom_id res chain seq x y z
N MET A 1 21.80 -2.81 -18.94
CA MET A 1 21.18 -2.18 -17.76
C MET A 1 19.88 -2.92 -17.53
N SER A 2 19.91 -4.01 -16.77
CA SER A 2 18.68 -4.71 -16.40
C SER A 2 18.00 -3.87 -15.33
N GLY A 3 16.93 -3.18 -15.71
CA GLY A 3 16.08 -2.45 -14.78
C GLY A 3 15.42 -3.45 -13.84
N ASN A 4 15.99 -3.62 -12.65
CA ASN A 4 15.28 -4.22 -11.53
C ASN A 4 14.35 -3.14 -10.99
N ASN A 5 13.18 -3.01 -11.62
CA ASN A 5 12.12 -2.09 -11.23
C ASN A 5 11.12 -2.77 -10.28
N GLU A 6 11.53 -3.88 -9.68
CA GLU A 6 10.78 -4.66 -8.72
C GLU A 6 10.74 -3.85 -7.41
N CYS A 7 9.54 -3.41 -7.01
CA CYS A 7 9.36 -2.85 -5.68
C CYS A 7 9.72 -3.94 -4.66
N GLN A 8 10.70 -3.67 -3.80
CA GLN A 8 11.14 -4.66 -2.82
C GLN A 8 10.09 -4.78 -1.71
N GLY A 9 9.74 -6.02 -1.37
CA GLY A 9 8.79 -6.34 -0.32
C GLY A 9 7.40 -6.67 -0.83
N LYS A 10 6.44 -6.74 0.09
CA LYS A 10 5.05 -7.03 -0.23
C LYS A 10 4.42 -5.86 -0.99
N GLU A 11 3.64 -6.18 -2.01
CA GLU A 11 3.02 -5.21 -2.92
C GLU A 11 1.48 -5.21 -2.85
N SER A 12 0.88 -6.17 -2.14
CA SER A 12 -0.57 -6.34 -2.04
C SER A 12 -0.97 -6.91 -0.68
N TRP A 13 -2.08 -6.39 -0.14
CA TRP A 13 -2.63 -6.76 1.16
C TRP A 13 -4.14 -7.03 1.07
N PRO A 14 -4.56 -8.12 0.40
CA PRO A 14 -5.98 -8.48 0.30
C PRO A 14 -6.63 -8.73 1.67
N GLU A 15 -5.87 -9.06 2.71
CA GLU A 15 -6.35 -9.28 4.06
C GLU A 15 -6.77 -8.00 4.81
N LEU A 16 -6.34 -6.82 4.33
CA LEU A 16 -6.71 -5.54 4.94
C LEU A 16 -8.04 -4.99 4.40
N VAL A 17 -8.66 -5.68 3.44
CA VAL A 17 -9.98 -5.31 2.92
C VAL A 17 -11.02 -5.45 4.03
N GLY A 18 -11.74 -4.35 4.32
CA GLY A 18 -12.72 -4.29 5.41
C GLY A 18 -12.14 -3.90 6.77
N VAL A 19 -10.81 -3.73 6.89
CA VAL A 19 -10.15 -3.19 8.07
C VAL A 19 -10.25 -1.66 8.07
N GLU A 20 -10.22 -1.04 9.26
CA GLU A 20 -10.15 0.42 9.38
C GLU A 20 -8.91 0.96 8.63
N GLY A 21 -9.09 1.99 7.79
CA GLY A 21 -8.03 2.51 6.93
C GLY A 21 -6.75 2.92 7.67
N LYS A 22 -6.86 3.40 8.92
CA LYS A 22 -5.68 3.73 9.76
C LYS A 22 -4.90 2.50 10.17
N VAL A 23 -5.59 1.44 10.56
CA VAL A 23 -4.98 0.14 10.91
C VAL A 23 -4.37 -0.51 9.67
N ALA A 24 -5.05 -0.42 8.53
CA ALA A 24 -4.52 -0.88 7.25
C ALA A 24 -3.23 -0.14 6.86
N ALA A 25 -3.23 1.19 6.93
CA ALA A 25 -2.05 2.01 6.63
C ALA A 25 -0.85 1.67 7.52
N ALA A 26 -1.06 1.59 8.84
CA ALA A 26 0.00 1.23 9.78
C ALA A 26 0.54 -0.20 9.55
N THR A 27 -0.31 -1.14 9.10
CA THR A 27 0.11 -2.51 8.80
C THR A 27 0.97 -2.55 7.53
N ILE A 28 0.57 -1.83 6.47
CA ILE A 28 1.31 -1.75 5.21
C ILE A 28 2.71 -1.17 5.44
N GLU A 29 2.82 -0.04 6.12
CA GLU A 29 4.12 0.60 6.41
C GLU A 29 5.01 -0.24 7.34
N LYS A 30 4.41 -1.02 8.24
CA LYS A 30 5.12 -1.95 9.11
C LYS A 30 5.64 -3.17 8.36
N GLU A 31 4.86 -3.73 7.43
CA GLU A 31 5.25 -4.90 6.64
C GLU A 31 6.19 -4.54 5.49
N ASN A 32 6.04 -3.36 4.91
CA ASN A 32 6.94 -2.83 3.90
C ASN A 32 7.27 -1.35 4.19
N PRO A 33 8.39 -1.07 4.89
CA PRO A 33 8.79 0.31 5.19
C PRO A 33 9.27 1.09 3.96
N SER A 34 9.35 0.43 2.79
CA SER A 34 9.71 1.08 1.52
C SER A 34 8.49 1.72 0.83
N VAL A 35 7.28 1.53 1.35
CA VAL A 35 6.05 2.14 0.84
C VAL A 35 5.39 3.04 1.88
N ASN A 36 4.64 4.03 1.42
CA ASN A 36 3.88 4.95 2.27
C ASN A 36 2.39 4.78 1.98
N ALA A 37 1.59 4.48 3.00
CA ALA A 37 0.17 4.23 2.81
C ALA A 37 -0.64 5.53 2.86
N ILE A 38 -1.54 5.71 1.88
CA ILE A 38 -2.41 6.89 1.80
C ILE A 38 -3.86 6.44 1.89
N ILE A 39 -4.59 6.99 2.86
CA ILE A 39 -6.02 6.73 3.04
C ILE A 39 -6.81 7.68 2.14
N VAL A 40 -7.55 7.12 1.19
CA VAL A 40 -8.43 7.86 0.29
C VAL A 40 -9.88 7.39 0.48
N LEU A 41 -10.83 8.31 0.32
CA LEU A 41 -12.25 7.94 0.32
C LEU A 41 -12.59 7.27 -1.01
N GLU A 42 -13.52 6.32 -0.97
CA GLU A 42 -14.07 5.70 -2.17
C GLU A 42 -14.65 6.78 -3.12
N GLY A 43 -14.38 6.64 -4.42
CA GLY A 43 -14.74 7.64 -5.43
C GLY A 43 -13.78 8.83 -5.55
N THR A 44 -12.75 8.94 -4.70
CA THR A 44 -11.69 9.96 -4.87
C THR A 44 -10.84 9.61 -6.09
N GLY A 45 -10.68 10.55 -7.02
CA GLY A 45 -9.80 10.37 -8.18
C GLY A 45 -8.33 10.25 -7.73
N VAL A 46 -7.74 9.08 -7.93
CA VAL A 46 -6.32 8.84 -7.73
C VAL A 46 -5.58 8.83 -9.06
N THR A 47 -4.29 9.15 -9.04
CA THR A 47 -3.42 9.06 -10.22
C THR A 47 -3.29 7.61 -10.67
N LYS A 48 -3.42 7.38 -11.98
CA LYS A 48 -3.28 6.07 -12.62
C LYS A 48 -1.86 5.84 -13.12
#